data_AF-A0A6N8H845-F1
#
_entry.id   AF-A0A6N8H845-F1
#
_cell.length_a   1.000
_cell.length_b   1.000
_cell.length_c   1.000
_cell.angle_alpha   90.00
_cell.angle_beta   90.00
_cell.angle_gamma   90.00
#
_symmetry.space_group_name_H-M   'P 1'
#
loop_
_entity.id
_entity.type
_entity.pdbx_description
1 polymer ?
#
loop_
_entity_poly.entity_id
_entity_poly.type
_entity_poly.pdbx_seq_one_letter_code
_entity_poly.pdbx_strand_id
1 'polypeptide(L)'
;MKRKFWKNIFSLLMCFLLAIAAAVPCFAQENNQVVTTYTEDLGNGITVVTTIAKTVTRSATSTTKTKDYYSGGQKIGRAALYGSFSYNGSTAQATGADGTGTGINGWSYGGQSTWTSGNSAHLSATLSKGSVSVPVSISLSCDAHGNVS
;
A
#
# COMPACT_ATOMS: atom_id res chain seq x y z
N MET A 1 -6.43 54.16 -36.05
CA MET A 1 -5.62 52.94 -35.83
C MET A 1 -5.58 52.43 -34.38
N LYS A 2 -5.84 53.26 -33.35
CA LYS A 2 -5.75 52.86 -31.92
C LYS A 2 -6.84 51.89 -31.40
N ARG A 3 -8.08 51.97 -31.93
CA ARG A 3 -9.21 51.11 -31.47
C ARG A 3 -9.11 49.63 -31.88
N LYS A 4 -8.53 49.31 -33.04
CA LYS A 4 -8.32 47.91 -33.48
C LYS A 4 -7.21 47.23 -32.68
N PHE A 5 -6.15 47.96 -32.36
CA PHE A 5 -5.03 47.46 -31.56
C PHE A 5 -5.48 47.05 -30.14
N TRP A 6 -6.37 47.84 -29.53
CA TRP A 6 -6.87 47.52 -28.18
C TRP A 6 -7.86 46.35 -28.15
N LYS A 7 -8.65 46.15 -29.22
CA LYS A 7 -9.51 44.97 -29.38
C LYS A 7 -8.69 43.68 -29.52
N ASN A 8 -7.57 43.73 -30.25
CA ASN A 8 -6.70 42.57 -30.45
C ASN A 8 -5.97 42.20 -29.15
N ILE A 9 -5.51 43.19 -28.37
CA ILE A 9 -4.91 42.97 -27.04
C ILE A 9 -5.91 42.36 -26.07
N PHE A 10 -7.15 42.87 -26.04
CA PHE A 10 -8.19 42.34 -25.16
C PHE A 10 -8.56 40.89 -25.53
N SER A 11 -8.63 40.58 -26.82
CA SER A 11 -8.87 39.22 -27.31
C SER A 11 -7.73 38.26 -26.94
N LEU A 12 -6.47 38.68 -27.07
CA LEU A 12 -5.30 37.87 -26.71
C LEU A 12 -5.24 37.59 -25.20
N LEU A 13 -5.55 38.59 -24.38
CA LEU A 13 -5.62 38.44 -22.92
C LEU A 13 -6.69 37.42 -22.52
N MET A 14 -7.87 37.46 -23.17
CA MET A 14 -8.97 36.54 -22.91
C MET A 14 -8.62 35.09 -23.30
N CYS A 15 -7.94 34.89 -24.44
CA CYS A 15 -7.44 33.58 -24.83
C CYS A 15 -6.38 33.04 -23.86
N PHE A 16 -5.52 33.91 -23.32
CA PHE A 16 -4.50 33.53 -22.35
C PHE A 16 -5.12 33.12 -21.00
N LEU A 17 -6.15 33.85 -20.55
CA LEU A 17 -6.94 33.50 -19.36
C LEU A 17 -7.67 32.16 -19.51
N LEU A 18 -8.22 31.87 -20.68
CA LEU A 18 -8.84 30.57 -20.99
C LEU A 18 -7.81 29.42 -20.99
N ALA A 19 -6.60 29.65 -21.51
CA ALA A 19 -5.53 28.66 -21.50
C ALA A 19 -5.05 28.32 -20.07
N ILE A 20 -5.00 29.32 -19.18
CA ILE A 20 -4.67 29.10 -17.75
C ILE A 20 -5.81 28.37 -17.03
N ALA A 21 -7.07 28.72 -17.32
CA ALA A 21 -8.23 28.06 -16.73
C ALA A 21 -8.39 26.59 -17.16
N ALA A 22 -7.94 26.23 -18.36
CA ALA A 22 -7.93 24.84 -18.84
C ALA A 22 -6.74 24.01 -18.30
N ALA A 23 -5.71 24.66 -17.76
CA ALA A 23 -4.52 24.01 -17.19
C ALA A 23 -4.74 23.61 -15.72
N VAL A 24 -5.93 23.10 -15.36
CA VAL A 24 -6.14 22.54 -14.03
C VAL A 24 -5.30 21.25 -13.95
N PRO A 25 -4.38 21.11 -12.99
CA PRO A 25 -3.74 19.83 -12.75
C PRO A 25 -4.84 18.84 -12.36
N CYS A 26 -5.12 17.89 -13.26
CA CYS A 26 -5.91 16.71 -12.93
C CYS A 26 -5.06 15.87 -11.98
N PHE A 27 -5.24 16.07 -10.68
CA PHE A 27 -4.69 15.15 -9.69
C PHE A 27 -5.43 13.82 -9.87
N ALA A 28 -4.75 12.82 -10.41
CA ALA A 28 -5.26 11.46 -10.46
C ALA A 28 -5.38 10.96 -9.02
N GLN A 29 -6.62 10.88 -8.52
CA GLN A 29 -6.89 10.40 -7.17
C GLN A 29 -6.50 8.92 -7.05
N GLU A 30 -5.59 8.62 -6.14
CA GLU A 30 -5.23 7.25 -5.76
C GLU A 30 -6.46 6.57 -5.15
N ASN A 31 -6.95 5.49 -5.78
CA ASN A 31 -8.09 4.73 -5.25
C ASN A 31 -7.56 3.62 -4.34
N ASN A 32 -7.53 3.92 -3.04
CA ASN A 32 -7.18 2.94 -2.01
C ASN A 32 -8.45 2.20 -1.57
N GLN A 33 -8.58 0.96 -2.02
CA GLN A 33 -9.68 0.08 -1.65
C GLN A 33 -9.21 -0.90 -0.58
N VAL A 34 -9.85 -0.85 0.59
CA VAL A 34 -9.70 -1.90 1.59
C VAL A 34 -10.50 -3.11 1.10
N VAL A 35 -9.78 -4.18 0.76
CA VAL A 35 -10.37 -5.41 0.19
C VAL A 35 -10.92 -6.28 1.32
N THR A 36 -10.17 -6.40 2.41
CA THR A 36 -10.57 -7.25 3.53
C THR A 36 -9.89 -6.80 4.81
N THR A 37 -10.64 -6.79 5.91
CA THR A 37 -10.11 -6.67 7.28
C THR A 37 -10.70 -7.78 8.14
N TYR A 38 -9.86 -8.48 8.88
CA TYR A 38 -10.29 -9.52 9.83
C TYR A 38 -9.37 -9.56 11.04
N THR A 39 -9.88 -10.14 12.13
CA THR A 39 -9.16 -10.29 13.39
C THR A 39 -8.90 -11.76 13.67
N GLU A 40 -7.64 -12.10 13.94
CA GLU A 40 -7.18 -13.44 14.33
C GLU A 40 -6.77 -13.40 15.80
N ASP A 41 -7.19 -14.38 16.61
CA ASP A 41 -6.62 -14.62 17.92
C ASP A 41 -5.49 -15.64 17.78
N LEU A 42 -4.26 -15.23 18.06
CA LEU A 42 -3.07 -16.08 17.99
C LEU A 42 -2.83 -16.84 19.32
N GLY A 43 -3.71 -16.68 20.30
CA GLY A 43 -3.55 -17.21 21.64
C GLY A 43 -2.61 -16.36 22.50
N ASN A 44 -2.46 -16.74 23.77
CA ASN A 44 -1.63 -16.02 24.75
C ASN A 44 -1.99 -14.53 24.91
N GLY A 45 -3.26 -14.17 24.65
CA GLY A 45 -3.75 -12.80 24.69
C GLY A 45 -3.24 -11.91 23.55
N ILE A 46 -2.74 -12.50 22.47
CA ILE A 46 -2.31 -11.81 21.25
C ILE A 46 -3.41 -11.86 20.21
N THR A 47 -3.90 -10.68 19.81
CA THR A 47 -4.84 -10.56 18.69
C THR A 47 -4.22 -9.78 17.56
N VAL A 48 -4.52 -10.15 16.33
CA VAL A 48 -3.97 -9.53 15.13
C VAL A 48 -5.08 -9.06 14.22
N VAL A 49 -5.04 -7.79 13.86
CA VAL A 49 -5.92 -7.22 12.85
C VAL A 49 -5.18 -7.22 11.53
N THR A 50 -5.59 -8.07 10.60
CA THR A 50 -5.04 -8.13 9.25
C THR A 50 -5.88 -7.27 8.33
N THR A 51 -5.24 -6.40 7.55
CA THR A 51 -5.89 -5.57 6.52
C THR A 51 -5.17 -5.77 5.19
N ILE A 52 -5.93 -6.13 4.15
CA ILE A 52 -5.46 -6.20 2.77
C ILE A 52 -6.03 -4.99 2.05
N ALA A 53 -5.14 -4.13 1.56
CA ALA A 53 -5.49 -2.94 0.80
C ALA A 53 -4.93 -3.06 -0.62
N LYS A 54 -5.76 -2.68 -1.60
CA LYS A 54 -5.40 -2.60 -3.00
C LYS A 54 -5.39 -1.13 -3.41
N THR A 55 -4.26 -0.68 -3.90
CA THR A 55 -4.09 0.66 -4.47
C THR A 55 -4.10 0.53 -5.98
N VAL A 56 -5.10 1.13 -6.63
CA VAL A 56 -5.18 1.15 -8.09
C VAL A 56 -4.88 2.57 -8.57
N THR A 57 -3.81 2.69 -9.35
CA THR A 57 -3.46 3.89 -10.11
C THR A 57 -3.68 3.65 -11.60
N ARG A 58 -3.61 4.70 -12.42
CA ARG A 58 -3.80 4.58 -13.87
C ARG A 58 -2.77 3.66 -14.55
N SER A 59 -1.58 3.52 -13.97
CA SER A 59 -0.46 2.77 -14.55
C SER A 59 -0.09 1.50 -13.77
N ALA A 60 -0.54 1.34 -12.53
CA ALA A 60 -0.14 0.24 -11.67
C ALA A 60 -1.21 -0.12 -10.64
N THR A 61 -1.25 -1.40 -10.28
CA THR A 61 -1.99 -1.90 -9.13
C THR A 61 -0.98 -2.44 -8.12
N SER A 62 -1.06 -1.99 -6.86
CA SER A 62 -0.27 -2.57 -5.77
C SER A 62 -1.19 -3.13 -4.70
N THR A 63 -0.76 -4.21 -4.04
CA THR A 63 -1.49 -4.81 -2.92
C THR A 63 -0.57 -4.86 -1.72
N THR A 64 -1.08 -4.39 -0.58
CA THR A 64 -0.36 -4.36 0.69
C THR A 64 -1.15 -5.14 1.73
N LYS A 65 -0.46 -6.00 2.48
CA LYS A 65 -1.03 -6.71 3.63
C LYS A 65 -0.38 -6.20 4.89
N THR A 66 -1.19 -5.57 5.74
CA THR A 66 -0.79 -5.07 7.05
C THR A 66 -1.32 -5.98 8.13
N LYS A 67 -0.48 -6.30 9.13
CA LYS A 67 -0.88 -6.92 10.39
C LYS A 67 -0.58 -5.97 11.54
N ASP A 68 -1.62 -5.59 12.27
CA ASP A 68 -1.53 -4.84 13.53
C ASP A 68 -1.67 -5.81 14.70
N TYR A 69 -0.67 -5.86 15.56
CA TYR A 69 -0.59 -6.80 16.68
C TYR A 69 -1.00 -6.11 17.98
N TYR A 70 -1.79 -6.80 18.79
CA TYR A 70 -2.27 -6.33 20.08
C TYR A 70 -2.01 -7.37 21.16
N SER A 71 -1.72 -6.92 22.37
CA SER A 71 -1.60 -7.75 23.57
C SER A 71 -2.38 -7.09 24.70
N GLY A 72 -3.33 -7.82 25.30
CA GLY A 72 -4.20 -7.26 26.35
C GLY A 72 -4.97 -6.01 25.91
N GLY A 73 -5.38 -5.94 24.63
CA GLY A 73 -6.09 -4.80 24.04
C GLY A 73 -5.22 -3.59 23.67
N GLN A 74 -3.92 -3.61 23.97
CA GLN A 74 -2.97 -2.55 23.61
C GLN A 74 -2.21 -2.92 22.34
N LYS A 75 -2.08 -1.99 21.40
CA LYS A 75 -1.29 -2.22 20.18
C LYS A 75 0.19 -2.36 20.54
N ILE A 76 0.83 -3.45 20.11
CA ILE A 76 2.24 -3.76 20.41
C ILE A 76 3.16 -3.62 19.20
N GLY A 77 2.59 -3.60 17.99
CA GLY A 77 3.38 -3.41 16.79
C GLY A 77 2.56 -3.50 15.52
N ARG A 78 3.23 -3.23 14.42
CA ARG A 78 2.68 -3.32 13.07
C ARG A 78 3.73 -3.88 12.14
N ALA A 79 3.31 -4.71 11.19
CA ALA A 79 4.13 -5.12 10.05
C ALA A 79 3.32 -5.01 8.76
N ALA A 80 3.96 -4.64 7.66
CA ALA A 80 3.36 -4.55 6.34
C ALA A 80 4.27 -5.26 5.33
N LEU A 81 3.67 -6.12 4.51
CA LEU A 81 4.31 -6.76 3.36
C LEU A 81 3.82 -6.09 2.08
N TYR A 82 4.77 -5.78 1.21
CA TYR A 82 4.57 -5.27 -0.14
C TYR A 82 5.07 -6.34 -1.11
N GLY A 83 4.17 -6.85 -1.95
CA GLY A 83 4.50 -7.85 -2.97
C GLY A 83 4.47 -7.23 -4.37
N SER A 84 5.48 -7.54 -5.17
CA SER A 84 5.48 -7.28 -6.62
C SER A 84 5.19 -8.57 -7.37
N PHE A 85 4.28 -8.52 -8.34
CA PHE A 85 3.83 -9.70 -9.07
C PHE A 85 3.76 -9.43 -10.58
N SER A 86 4.09 -10.45 -11.37
CA SER A 86 3.87 -10.50 -12.82
C SER A 86 2.84 -11.58 -13.13
N TYR A 87 1.89 -11.31 -14.03
CA TYR A 87 0.85 -12.23 -14.45
C TYR A 87 0.44 -11.97 -15.91
N ASN A 88 -0.08 -12.99 -16.59
CA ASN A 88 -0.42 -12.92 -18.02
C ASN A 88 -1.78 -13.56 -18.38
N GLY A 89 -2.63 -13.85 -17.39
CA GLY A 89 -3.90 -14.56 -17.58
C GLY A 89 -3.77 -16.09 -17.58
N SER A 90 -2.56 -16.64 -17.65
CA SER A 90 -2.31 -18.09 -17.56
C SER A 90 -1.42 -18.47 -16.37
N THR A 91 -0.44 -17.63 -16.05
CA THR A 91 0.48 -17.84 -14.92
C THR A 91 0.65 -16.56 -14.11
N ALA A 92 1.15 -16.71 -12.88
CA ALA A 92 1.55 -15.63 -12.01
C ALA A 92 2.85 -15.97 -11.28
N GLN A 93 3.66 -14.95 -11.02
CA GLN A 93 4.94 -15.06 -10.33
C GLN A 93 5.17 -13.86 -9.41
N ALA A 94 5.69 -14.11 -8.21
CA ALA A 94 6.16 -13.07 -7.33
C ALA A 94 7.57 -12.64 -7.77
N THR A 95 7.72 -11.36 -8.12
CA THR A 95 8.95 -10.78 -8.65
C THR A 95 9.70 -9.95 -7.63
N GLY A 96 9.06 -9.58 -6.52
CA GLY A 96 9.69 -8.84 -5.42
C GLY A 96 8.89 -8.93 -4.12
N ALA A 97 9.59 -8.78 -3.01
CA ALA A 97 9.02 -8.78 -1.67
C ALA A 97 9.77 -7.75 -0.80
N ASP A 98 9.01 -6.78 -0.29
CA ASP A 98 9.51 -5.73 0.59
C ASP A 98 8.66 -5.67 1.85
N GLY A 99 9.23 -5.12 2.92
CA GLY A 99 8.62 -5.17 4.23
C GLY A 99 8.94 -3.96 5.08
N THR A 100 7.97 -3.53 5.87
CA THR A 100 8.20 -2.56 6.95
C THR A 100 7.55 -3.06 8.23
N GLY A 101 8.08 -2.62 9.36
CA GLY A 101 7.44 -2.88 10.64
C GLY A 101 7.93 -1.96 11.73
N THR A 102 7.17 -1.90 12.81
CA THR A 102 7.48 -1.07 13.97
C THR A 102 6.96 -1.72 15.25
N GLY A 103 7.71 -1.57 16.32
CA GLY A 103 7.29 -1.94 17.66
C GLY A 103 6.69 -0.75 18.39
N ILE A 104 5.67 -0.98 19.21
CA ILE A 104 4.87 0.05 19.90
C ILE A 104 4.77 -0.33 21.38
N ASN A 105 4.61 0.65 22.28
CA ASN A 105 4.42 0.39 23.72
C ASN A 105 5.57 -0.41 24.38
N GLY A 106 6.81 -0.06 23.99
CA GLY A 106 8.03 -0.67 24.51
C GLY A 106 8.37 -2.03 23.90
N TRP A 107 7.66 -2.45 22.85
CA TRP A 107 8.05 -3.56 22.01
C TRP A 107 9.01 -3.10 20.92
N SER A 108 9.92 -3.99 20.53
CA SER A 108 10.86 -3.82 19.43
C SER A 108 10.42 -4.69 18.26
N TYR A 109 10.60 -4.17 17.04
CA TYR A 109 10.44 -4.94 15.81
C TYR A 109 11.81 -5.24 15.22
N GLY A 110 12.10 -6.50 14.92
CA GLY A 110 13.42 -6.90 14.41
C GLY A 110 13.42 -8.26 13.72
N GLY A 111 14.58 -8.64 13.17
CA GLY A 111 14.75 -9.91 12.47
C GLY A 111 13.95 -10.02 11.17
N GLN A 112 13.65 -8.88 10.53
CA GLN A 112 12.87 -8.88 9.30
C GLN A 112 13.62 -9.60 8.18
N SER A 113 12.93 -10.46 7.45
CA SER A 113 13.36 -11.05 6.19
C SER A 113 12.19 -11.09 5.23
N THR A 114 12.45 -10.78 3.96
CA THR A 114 11.48 -10.87 2.87
C THR A 114 12.02 -11.72 1.75
N TRP A 115 11.16 -12.50 1.12
CA TRP A 115 11.53 -13.37 0.00
C TRP A 115 10.31 -13.69 -0.86
N THR A 116 10.58 -14.20 -2.05
CA THR A 116 9.55 -14.69 -2.97
C THR A 116 9.65 -16.20 -3.13
N SER A 117 8.51 -16.86 -3.36
CA SER A 117 8.42 -18.28 -3.68
C SER A 117 7.22 -18.52 -4.60
N GLY A 118 7.47 -19.01 -5.81
CA GLY A 118 6.42 -19.20 -6.81
C GLY A 118 5.66 -17.92 -7.12
N ASN A 119 4.37 -17.90 -6.83
CA ASN A 119 3.49 -16.74 -7.00
C ASN A 119 3.26 -15.94 -5.70
N SER A 120 4.08 -16.18 -4.67
CA SER A 120 3.91 -15.63 -3.33
C SER A 120 5.10 -14.79 -2.87
N ALA A 121 4.81 -13.67 -2.21
CA ALA A 121 5.75 -12.89 -1.42
C ALA A 121 5.55 -13.21 0.07
N HIS A 122 6.64 -13.16 0.82
CA HIS A 122 6.67 -13.53 2.24
C HIS A 122 7.44 -12.50 3.07
N LEU A 123 6.99 -12.33 4.31
CA LEU A 123 7.68 -11.56 5.35
C LEU A 123 7.68 -12.37 6.64
N SER A 124 8.86 -12.49 7.25
CA SER A 124 9.03 -12.99 8.61
C SER A 124 9.75 -11.92 9.43
N ALA A 125 9.33 -11.74 10.68
CA ALA A 125 9.98 -10.88 11.65
C ALA A 125 9.59 -11.29 13.08
N THR A 126 10.02 -10.53 14.07
CA THR A 126 9.65 -10.75 15.47
C THR A 126 9.36 -9.43 16.17
N LEU A 127 8.29 -9.40 16.94
CA LEU A 127 8.03 -8.38 17.96
C LEU A 127 8.52 -8.91 19.30
N SER A 128 9.38 -8.17 20.00
CA SER A 128 9.93 -8.61 21.29
C SER A 128 9.83 -7.53 22.37
N LYS A 129 9.63 -7.96 23.62
CA LYS A 129 9.69 -7.10 24.81
C LYS A 129 10.21 -7.93 25.99
N GLY A 130 11.45 -7.65 26.41
CA GLY A 130 12.12 -8.47 27.42
C GLY A 130 12.27 -9.92 26.96
N SER A 131 11.75 -10.87 27.75
CA SER A 131 11.76 -12.30 27.42
C SER A 131 10.59 -12.77 26.56
N VAL A 132 9.61 -11.90 26.26
CA VAL A 132 8.44 -12.24 25.45
C VAL A 132 8.71 -11.93 23.99
N SER A 133 8.39 -12.87 23.11
CA SER A 133 8.50 -12.72 21.65
C SER A 133 7.23 -13.18 20.96
N VAL A 134 6.79 -12.41 19.96
CA VAL A 134 5.63 -12.70 19.11
C VAL A 134 6.14 -12.80 17.66
N PRO A 135 6.02 -13.96 17.02
CA PRO A 135 6.44 -14.12 15.63
C PRO A 135 5.52 -13.34 14.70
N VAL A 136 6.11 -12.68 13.71
CA VAL A 136 5.39 -12.00 12.63
C VAL A 136 5.56 -12.84 11.37
N SER A 137 4.44 -13.26 10.78
CA SER A 137 4.44 -13.95 9.48
C SER A 137 3.32 -13.39 8.59
N ILE A 138 3.71 -12.93 7.41
CA ILE A 138 2.80 -12.40 6.40
C ILE A 138 3.13 -13.06 5.06
N SER A 139 2.11 -13.47 4.32
CA SER A 139 2.23 -13.88 2.93
C SER A 139 1.16 -13.23 2.08
N LEU A 140 1.55 -12.86 0.86
CA LEU A 140 0.72 -12.33 -0.21
C LEU A 140 0.93 -13.18 -1.46
N SER A 141 -0.13 -13.72 -2.03
CA SER A 141 -0.10 -14.55 -3.24
C SER A 141 -0.85 -13.88 -4.37
N CYS A 142 -0.39 -14.02 -5.62
CA CYS A 142 -1.07 -13.51 -6.81
C CYS A 142 -1.49 -14.66 -7.73
N ASP A 143 -2.73 -14.65 -8.21
CA ASP A 143 -3.20 -15.61 -9.20
C ASP A 143 -2.93 -15.14 -10.64
N ALA A 144 -3.15 -16.03 -11.62
CA ALA A 144 -2.93 -15.76 -13.04
C ALA A 144 -3.74 -14.57 -13.59
N HIS A 145 -4.82 -14.17 -12.91
CA HIS A 145 -5.70 -13.07 -13.29
C HIS A 145 -5.38 -11.77 -12.54
N GLY A 146 -4.33 -11.75 -11.72
CA GLY A 146 -3.92 -10.57 -10.96
C GLY A 146 -4.73 -10.34 -9.67
N ASN A 147 -5.45 -11.36 -9.17
CA ASN A 147 -6.06 -11.29 -7.85
C ASN A 147 -5.03 -11.61 -6.78
N VAL A 148 -4.98 -10.79 -5.72
CA VAL A 148 -3.97 -10.90 -4.66
C VAL A 148 -4.62 -11.14 -3.30
N SER A 149 -4.08 -12.07 -2.50
CA SER A 149 -4.60 -12.51 -1.18
C SER A 149 -3.51 -12.81 -0.16
#